data_AF-A0A7V9FXN5-F1
#
_entry.id   AF-A0A7V9FXN5-F1
#
_cell.length_a   1.000
_cell.length_b   1.000
_cell.length_c   1.000
_cell.angle_alpha   90.00
_cell.angle_beta   90.00
_cell.angle_gamma   90.00
#
_symmetry.space_group_name_H-M   'P 1'
#
loop_
_entity.id
_entity.type
_entity.pdbx_description
1 polymer ?
#
loop_
_entity_poly.entity_id
_entity_poly.type
_entity_poly.pdbx_seq_one_letter_code
_entity_poly.pdbx_strand_id
1 'polypeptide(L)'
;MRNSDAIGSGRARRELESLQERDINFDPASVGSGWKFDEYCQPLPREPPGDPLEGGSWETARKLMREYEFADPSRVRAVYRTDTPLEGRDMLLEIRFLGLRFDVGVRIGGVYDETRQLDGRHVRVWGWGYRTLEGHLEMGQMDYAVWKWLDSGEVEFRIRRRSRPAPVGNPLVRLGFRIFGRREQVRFAKRACARILRLTQTDLGSRSEGDAGVRVAADVAARTRADGR
;
A
#
# COMPACT_ATOMS: atom_id res chain seq x y z
N MET A 1 22.42 -4.19 -8.02
CA MET A 1 22.15 -4.93 -6.76
C MET A 1 21.63 -3.98 -5.71
N ARG A 2 20.31 -3.99 -5.40
CA ARG A 2 19.77 -3.32 -4.21
C ARG A 2 19.52 -4.40 -3.16
N ASN A 3 20.27 -4.37 -2.07
CA ASN A 3 20.06 -5.22 -0.90
C ASN A 3 18.70 -4.90 -0.28
N SER A 4 17.75 -5.83 -0.38
CA SER A 4 16.45 -5.79 0.29
C SER A 4 16.38 -6.86 1.39
N ASP A 5 17.37 -6.90 2.29
CA ASP A 5 17.41 -7.87 3.40
C ASP A 5 17.43 -7.24 4.80
N ALA A 6 17.36 -5.91 4.91
CA ALA A 6 17.25 -5.28 6.21
C ALA A 6 15.77 -5.23 6.64
N ILE A 7 15.23 -6.38 7.07
CA ILE A 7 14.23 -6.38 8.15
C ILE A 7 14.76 -5.39 9.20
N GLY A 8 13.93 -4.50 9.71
CA GLY A 8 14.34 -3.39 10.58
C GLY A 8 15.21 -3.81 11.77
N SER A 9 15.60 -2.85 12.62
CA SER A 9 16.43 -3.12 13.81
C SER A 9 16.04 -4.41 14.54
N GLY A 10 16.97 -5.12 15.19
CA GLY A 10 16.67 -6.41 15.85
C GLY A 10 15.46 -6.39 16.80
N ARG A 11 15.10 -5.21 17.35
CA ARG A 11 13.84 -4.97 18.05
C ARG A 11 12.61 -5.09 17.15
N ALA A 12 12.56 -4.37 16.03
CA ALA A 12 11.45 -4.40 15.08
C ALA A 12 11.20 -5.81 14.52
N ARG A 13 12.27 -6.60 14.32
CA ARG A 13 12.14 -8.01 13.90
C ARG A 13 11.44 -8.86 14.96
N ARG A 14 11.84 -8.76 16.23
CA ARG A 14 11.19 -9.50 17.33
C ARG A 14 9.74 -9.09 17.52
N GLU A 15 9.45 -7.79 17.44
CA GLU A 15 8.08 -7.29 17.52
C GLU A 15 7.22 -7.85 16.37
N LEU A 16 7.74 -7.85 15.14
CA LEU A 16 7.06 -8.45 13.99
C LEU A 16 6.81 -9.95 14.20
N GLU A 17 7.79 -10.70 14.71
CA GLU A 17 7.64 -12.13 15.00
C GLU A 17 6.57 -12.38 16.07
N SER A 18 6.47 -11.51 17.09
CA SER A 18 5.43 -11.61 18.12
C SER A 18 4.00 -11.35 17.63
N LEU A 19 3.82 -10.77 16.42
CA LEU A 19 2.49 -10.50 15.89
C LEU A 19 1.74 -11.78 15.51
N GLN A 20 2.46 -12.86 15.22
CA GLN A 20 1.86 -14.14 14.82
C GLN A 20 0.90 -14.69 15.88
N GLU A 21 1.24 -14.47 17.15
CA GLU A 21 0.46 -14.93 18.30
C GLU A 21 -0.69 -13.98 18.65
N ARG A 22 -0.80 -12.82 18.00
CA ARG A 22 -1.83 -11.82 18.28
C ARG A 22 -3.05 -12.02 17.40
N ASP A 23 -4.22 -11.92 18.02
CA ASP A 23 -5.49 -11.93 17.35
C ASP A 23 -5.87 -10.55 16.79
N ILE A 24 -6.87 -10.55 15.89
CA ILE A 24 -7.54 -9.32 15.47
C ILE A 24 -8.24 -8.73 16.70
N ASN A 25 -8.02 -7.45 16.97
CA ASN A 25 -8.50 -6.82 18.21
C ASN A 25 -9.99 -6.43 18.18
N PHE A 26 -10.77 -6.92 17.22
CA PHE A 26 -12.22 -6.72 17.11
C PHE A 26 -12.86 -7.84 16.29
N ASP A 27 -14.15 -8.08 16.52
CA ASP A 27 -14.95 -8.94 15.66
C ASP A 27 -15.38 -8.16 14.39
N PRO A 28 -15.01 -8.59 13.17
CA PRO A 28 -15.45 -7.96 11.93
C PRO A 28 -16.98 -7.87 11.78
N ALA A 29 -17.74 -8.81 12.37
CA ALA A 29 -19.20 -8.77 12.34
C ALA A 29 -19.79 -7.66 13.24
N SER A 30 -19.01 -7.14 14.19
CA SER A 30 -19.41 -6.04 15.08
C SER A 30 -19.27 -4.64 14.47
N VAL A 31 -18.81 -4.56 13.21
CA VAL A 31 -18.64 -3.27 12.51
C VAL A 31 -20.00 -2.68 12.16
N GLY A 32 -20.32 -1.53 12.74
CA GLY A 32 -21.64 -0.90 12.62
C GLY A 32 -21.73 0.40 13.41
N SER A 33 -22.77 0.56 14.23
CA SER A 33 -22.96 1.78 15.04
C SER A 33 -21.74 2.06 15.94
N GLY A 34 -21.32 3.34 16.00
CA GLY A 34 -20.13 3.77 16.76
C GLY A 34 -18.79 3.62 16.02
N TRP A 35 -18.79 2.99 14.83
CA TRP A 35 -17.63 2.99 13.94
C TRP A 35 -17.63 4.22 13.04
N LYS A 36 -16.43 4.70 12.72
CA LYS A 36 -16.20 5.76 11.73
C LYS A 36 -15.86 5.13 10.40
N PHE A 37 -16.50 5.65 9.35
CA PHE A 37 -16.33 5.22 7.98
C PHE A 37 -15.78 6.39 7.15
N ASP A 38 -14.70 6.13 6.44
CA ASP A 38 -14.12 7.09 5.50
C ASP A 38 -13.84 6.41 4.17
N GLU A 39 -14.13 7.11 3.07
CA GLU A 39 -13.75 6.70 1.73
C GLU A 39 -12.97 7.83 1.05
N TYR A 40 -11.91 7.45 0.35
CA TYR A 40 -11.09 8.36 -0.44
C TYR A 40 -10.91 7.77 -1.83
N CYS A 41 -11.02 8.61 -2.84
CA CYS A 41 -10.72 8.28 -4.22
C CYS A 41 -9.69 9.28 -4.76
N GLN A 42 -8.63 8.76 -5.35
CA GLN A 42 -7.57 9.53 -5.98
C GLN A 42 -7.46 9.08 -7.44
N PRO A 43 -7.85 9.92 -8.41
CA PRO A 43 -7.56 9.68 -9.81
C PRO A 43 -6.04 9.56 -10.03
N LEU A 44 -5.65 8.57 -10.83
CA LEU A 44 -4.30 8.34 -11.31
C LEU A 44 -4.22 8.66 -12.82
N PRO A 45 -3.02 8.71 -13.43
CA PRO A 45 -2.90 8.86 -14.88
C PRO A 45 -3.79 7.85 -15.60
N ARG A 46 -4.59 8.33 -16.56
CA ARG A 46 -5.47 7.50 -17.38
C ARG A 46 -4.63 6.64 -18.32
N GLU A 47 -5.19 5.52 -18.72
CA GLU A 47 -4.68 4.72 -19.84
C GLU A 47 -5.79 4.59 -20.90
N PRO A 48 -5.54 4.00 -22.08
CA PRO A 48 -6.59 3.73 -23.05
C PRO A 48 -7.70 2.83 -22.48
N PRO A 49 -8.92 2.86 -23.06
CA PRO A 49 -9.94 1.85 -22.81
C PRO A 49 -9.44 0.43 -23.11
N GLY A 50 -10.01 -0.57 -22.42
CA GLY A 50 -9.59 -1.96 -22.44
C GLY A 50 -8.86 -2.40 -21.16
N ASP A 51 -8.22 -3.56 -21.24
CA ASP A 51 -7.46 -4.14 -20.14
C ASP A 51 -6.30 -3.24 -19.69
N PRO A 52 -5.84 -3.37 -18.42
CA PRO A 52 -4.66 -2.65 -17.94
C PRO A 52 -3.45 -2.82 -18.86
N LEU A 53 -2.78 -1.71 -19.17
CA LEU A 53 -1.52 -1.78 -19.94
C LEU A 53 -0.40 -2.39 -19.08
N GLU A 54 0.45 -3.19 -19.73
CA GLU A 54 1.71 -3.62 -19.12
C GLU A 54 2.57 -2.39 -18.78
N GLY A 55 3.02 -2.31 -17.52
CA GLY A 55 3.72 -1.14 -17.00
C GLY A 55 2.88 0.13 -16.91
N GLY A 56 1.56 0.04 -17.13
CA GLY A 56 0.62 1.13 -17.05
C GLY A 56 0.42 1.69 -15.64
N SER A 57 -0.45 2.68 -15.54
CA SER A 57 -0.84 3.32 -14.28
C SER A 57 -1.43 2.31 -13.28
N TRP A 58 -2.28 1.39 -13.75
CA TRP A 58 -2.91 0.37 -12.90
C TRP A 58 -1.89 -0.62 -12.33
N GLU A 59 -1.00 -1.17 -13.18
CA GLU A 59 0.04 -2.11 -12.73
C GLU A 59 1.07 -1.44 -11.82
N THR A 60 1.45 -0.20 -12.13
CA THR A 60 2.35 0.62 -11.32
C THR A 60 1.76 0.86 -9.93
N ALA A 61 0.50 1.30 -9.86
CA ALA A 61 -0.19 1.52 -8.60
C ALA A 61 -0.36 0.21 -7.80
N ARG A 62 -0.71 -0.90 -8.45
CA ARG A 62 -0.75 -2.23 -7.84
C ARG A 62 0.58 -2.61 -7.20
N LYS A 63 1.71 -2.42 -7.90
CA LYS A 63 3.05 -2.66 -7.38
C LYS A 63 3.34 -1.79 -6.16
N LEU A 64 3.11 -0.48 -6.25
CA LEU A 64 3.31 0.47 -5.14
C LEU A 64 2.46 0.11 -3.92
N MET A 65 1.22 -0.34 -4.14
CA MET A 65 0.34 -0.81 -3.09
C MET A 65 0.85 -2.09 -2.42
N ARG A 66 1.30 -3.08 -3.19
CA ARG A 66 1.85 -4.34 -2.65
C ARG A 66 3.06 -4.11 -1.76
N GLU A 67 3.89 -3.13 -2.09
CA GLU A 67 5.07 -2.76 -1.31
C GLU A 67 4.79 -1.67 -0.25
N TYR A 68 3.52 -1.28 -0.07
CA TYR A 68 3.08 -0.23 0.86
C TYR A 68 3.78 1.13 0.65
N GLU A 69 4.28 1.40 -0.55
CA GLU A 69 5.06 2.60 -0.91
C GLU A 69 4.23 3.87 -0.95
N PHE A 70 2.91 3.76 -1.04
CA PHE A 70 2.00 4.90 -0.93
C PHE A 70 2.01 5.53 0.46
N ALA A 71 2.39 4.79 1.50
CA ALA A 71 2.56 5.36 2.83
C ALA A 71 3.81 6.26 2.88
N ASP A 72 3.73 7.40 3.54
CA ASP A 72 4.88 8.29 3.74
C ASP A 72 5.82 7.69 4.79
N PRO A 73 7.04 7.21 4.41
CA PRO A 73 7.93 6.50 5.33
C PRO A 73 8.48 7.40 6.45
N SER A 74 8.41 8.73 6.30
CA SER A 74 8.76 9.66 7.39
C SER A 74 7.73 9.65 8.53
N ARG A 75 6.51 9.15 8.25
CA ARG A 75 5.37 9.10 9.18
C ARG A 75 5.00 7.68 9.57
N VAL A 76 4.92 6.78 8.62
CA VAL A 76 4.55 5.38 8.83
C VAL A 76 5.50 4.54 8.01
N ARG A 77 6.35 3.75 8.68
CA ARG A 77 7.17 2.74 8.03
C ARG A 77 6.58 1.37 8.32
N ALA A 78 6.34 0.58 7.28
CA ALA A 78 5.98 -0.81 7.45
C ALA A 78 7.22 -1.70 7.52
N VAL A 79 7.21 -2.65 8.45
CA VAL A 79 8.20 -3.72 8.56
C VAL A 79 7.44 -5.04 8.42
N TYR A 80 7.80 -5.83 7.41
CA TYR A 80 7.17 -7.10 7.08
C TYR A 80 8.15 -8.02 6.38
N ARG A 81 7.78 -9.31 6.29
CA ARG A 81 8.53 -10.32 5.56
C ARG A 81 8.13 -10.31 4.08
N THR A 82 9.09 -10.11 3.19
CA THR A 82 8.86 -10.00 1.74
C THR A 82 8.65 -11.36 1.07
N ASP A 83 9.14 -12.43 1.69
CA ASP A 83 8.99 -13.83 1.26
C ASP A 83 7.63 -14.44 1.66
N THR A 84 6.90 -13.80 2.57
CA THR A 84 5.55 -14.23 2.97
C THR A 84 4.54 -13.78 1.92
N PRO A 85 3.54 -14.59 1.52
CA PRO A 85 2.43 -14.15 0.68
C PRO A 85 1.76 -12.87 1.22
N LEU A 86 1.05 -12.12 0.37
CA LEU A 86 0.37 -10.90 0.82
C LEU A 86 -0.83 -11.23 1.74
N GLU A 87 -1.62 -12.23 1.39
CA GLU A 87 -2.74 -12.71 2.22
C GLU A 87 -2.21 -13.28 3.54
N GLY A 88 -2.79 -12.86 4.67
CA GLY A 88 -2.39 -13.31 6.00
C GLY A 88 -1.10 -12.70 6.54
N ARG A 89 -0.42 -11.82 5.78
CA ARG A 89 0.86 -11.23 6.20
C ARG A 89 0.70 -10.30 7.39
N ASP A 90 1.55 -10.49 8.39
CA ASP A 90 1.71 -9.53 9.48
C ASP A 90 2.63 -8.37 9.07
N MET A 91 2.24 -7.16 9.47
CA MET A 91 3.04 -5.95 9.30
C MET A 91 3.13 -5.23 10.64
N LEU A 92 4.35 -4.86 11.03
CA LEU A 92 4.59 -3.90 12.09
C LEU A 92 4.64 -2.50 11.48
N LEU A 93 3.74 -1.62 11.90
CA LEU A 93 3.72 -0.22 11.50
C LEU A 93 4.43 0.63 12.55
N GLU A 94 5.57 1.20 12.18
CA GLU A 94 6.29 2.20 12.98
C GLU A 94 5.69 3.59 12.68
N ILE A 95 4.82 4.07 13.56
CA ILE A 95 4.12 5.35 13.43
C ILE A 95 4.90 6.45 14.17
N ARG A 96 5.15 7.57 13.49
CA ARG A 96 5.87 8.75 14.01
C ARG A 96 4.94 9.95 14.10
N PHE A 97 4.70 10.44 15.30
CA PHE A 97 3.80 11.57 15.56
C PHE A 97 4.27 12.44 16.73
N LEU A 98 4.41 13.76 16.50
CA LEU A 98 4.85 14.75 17.51
C LEU A 98 6.07 14.33 18.34
N GLY A 99 7.07 13.70 17.70
CA GLY A 99 8.28 13.20 18.36
C GLY A 99 8.13 11.83 19.03
N LEU A 100 6.90 11.31 19.15
CA LEU A 100 6.62 9.97 19.66
C LEU A 100 6.71 8.93 18.55
N ARG A 101 7.06 7.69 18.95
CA ARG A 101 7.07 6.50 18.12
C ARG A 101 6.16 5.44 18.72
N PHE A 102 5.32 4.86 17.89
CA PHE A 102 4.44 3.75 18.26
C PHE A 102 4.67 2.62 17.27
N ASP A 103 4.85 1.42 17.80
CA ASP A 103 4.96 0.20 17.00
C ASP A 103 3.63 -0.54 17.16
N VAL A 104 2.88 -0.70 16.06
CA VAL A 104 1.55 -1.31 16.10
C VAL A 104 1.40 -2.40 15.05
N GLY A 105 0.78 -3.51 15.41
CA GLY A 105 0.60 -4.67 14.54
C GLY A 105 -0.68 -4.61 13.72
N VAL A 106 -0.59 -5.00 12.46
CA VAL A 106 -1.73 -5.24 11.57
C VAL A 106 -1.53 -6.54 10.80
N ARG A 107 -2.63 -7.18 10.39
CA ARG A 107 -2.62 -8.39 9.56
C ARG A 107 -3.39 -8.15 8.27
N ILE A 108 -2.76 -8.46 7.14
CA ILE A 108 -3.35 -8.34 5.82
C ILE A 108 -4.37 -9.46 5.60
N GLY A 109 -5.48 -9.15 4.93
CA GLY A 109 -6.39 -10.14 4.39
C GLY A 109 -7.29 -9.57 3.31
N GLY A 110 -8.07 -10.45 2.67
CA GLY A 110 -8.99 -10.06 1.62
C GLY A 110 -8.27 -9.50 0.40
N VAL A 111 -7.20 -10.15 -0.04
CA VAL A 111 -6.55 -9.89 -1.33
C VAL A 111 -7.45 -10.39 -2.45
N TYR A 112 -7.76 -9.54 -3.43
CA TYR A 112 -8.58 -9.87 -4.60
C TYR A 112 -8.03 -9.25 -5.87
N ASP A 113 -8.29 -9.92 -7.01
CA ASP A 113 -7.92 -9.49 -8.36
C ASP A 113 -9.01 -9.93 -9.34
N GLU A 114 -9.94 -9.05 -9.68
CA GLU A 114 -11.14 -9.45 -10.40
C GLU A 114 -11.71 -8.33 -11.29
N THR A 115 -12.52 -8.74 -12.25
CA THR A 115 -13.30 -7.81 -13.07
C THR A 115 -14.73 -7.78 -12.54
N ARG A 116 -15.26 -6.59 -12.26
CA ARG A 116 -16.62 -6.39 -11.74
C ARG A 116 -17.47 -5.61 -12.74
N GLN A 117 -18.77 -5.84 -12.71
CA GLN A 117 -19.75 -4.97 -13.37
C GLN A 117 -20.41 -4.08 -12.32
N LEU A 118 -20.30 -2.76 -12.49
CA LEU A 118 -20.88 -1.74 -11.60
C LEU A 118 -21.61 -0.71 -12.45
N ASP A 119 -22.90 -0.51 -12.20
CA ASP A 119 -23.74 0.45 -12.93
C ASP A 119 -23.64 0.30 -14.47
N GLY A 120 -23.60 -0.95 -14.94
CA GLY A 120 -23.47 -1.29 -16.36
C GLY A 120 -22.06 -1.15 -16.95
N ARG A 121 -21.07 -0.68 -16.17
CA ARG A 121 -19.68 -0.49 -16.59
C ARG A 121 -18.80 -1.63 -16.07
N HIS A 122 -17.78 -2.02 -16.83
CA HIS A 122 -16.78 -2.99 -16.38
C HIS A 122 -15.57 -2.31 -15.76
N VAL A 123 -15.10 -2.84 -14.63
CA VAL A 123 -13.92 -2.36 -13.93
C VAL A 123 -13.01 -3.51 -13.54
N ARG A 124 -11.71 -3.42 -13.85
CA ARG A 124 -10.67 -4.30 -13.30
C ARG A 124 -10.21 -3.76 -11.95
N VAL A 125 -10.30 -4.58 -10.91
CA VAL A 125 -9.99 -4.17 -9.54
C VAL A 125 -8.98 -5.14 -8.93
N TRP A 126 -7.90 -4.58 -8.38
CA TRP A 126 -7.02 -5.30 -7.46
C TRP A 126 -6.99 -4.58 -6.13
N GLY A 127 -7.05 -5.31 -5.02
CA GLY A 127 -7.04 -4.70 -3.71
C GLY A 127 -6.77 -5.68 -2.59
N TRP A 128 -6.55 -5.13 -1.40
CA TRP A 128 -6.32 -5.84 -0.16
C TRP A 128 -6.60 -4.91 1.01
N GLY A 129 -6.81 -5.45 2.21
CA GLY A 129 -6.90 -4.64 3.41
C GLY A 129 -6.09 -5.22 4.55
N TYR A 130 -5.87 -4.44 5.61
CA TYR A 130 -5.37 -4.97 6.87
C TYR A 130 -6.35 -4.69 8.00
N ARG A 131 -6.28 -5.53 9.03
CA ARG A 131 -6.99 -5.36 10.30
C ARG A 131 -6.00 -5.17 11.43
N THR A 132 -6.38 -4.36 12.41
CA THR A 132 -5.56 -4.09 13.59
C THR A 132 -5.49 -5.29 14.52
N LEU A 133 -4.30 -5.58 15.04
CA LEU A 133 -4.07 -6.66 16.01
C LEU A 133 -4.12 -6.17 17.45
N GLU A 134 -4.11 -7.10 18.39
CA GLU A 134 -3.98 -6.78 19.82
C GLU A 134 -2.78 -5.87 20.13
N GLY A 135 -2.97 -4.94 21.06
CA GLY A 135 -2.02 -3.89 21.38
C GLY A 135 -2.07 -2.66 20.46
N HIS A 136 -2.88 -2.68 19.39
CA HIS A 136 -3.11 -1.48 18.56
C HIS A 136 -3.97 -0.44 19.31
N LEU A 137 -3.71 0.86 19.07
CA LEU A 137 -4.43 1.98 19.69
C LEU A 137 -5.88 2.16 19.20
N GLU A 138 -6.23 1.45 18.14
CA GLU A 138 -7.52 1.47 17.45
C GLU A 138 -7.95 0.05 17.12
N MET A 139 -9.26 -0.14 17.06
CA MET A 139 -9.89 -1.25 16.34
C MET A 139 -10.21 -0.74 14.94
N GLY A 140 -9.69 -1.37 13.90
CA GLY A 140 -9.82 -0.83 12.56
C GLY A 140 -9.48 -1.77 11.42
N GLN A 141 -10.03 -1.45 10.26
CA GLN A 141 -9.68 -2.01 8.98
C GLN A 141 -9.40 -0.88 7.99
N MET A 142 -8.32 -1.02 7.22
CA MET A 142 -8.04 -0.18 6.06
C MET A 142 -7.96 -1.05 4.82
N ASP A 143 -8.82 -0.78 3.86
CA ASP A 143 -8.86 -1.42 2.54
C ASP A 143 -8.28 -0.46 1.51
N TYR A 144 -7.42 -0.98 0.64
CA TYR A 144 -6.82 -0.28 -0.47
C TYR A 144 -7.15 -0.99 -1.77
N ALA A 145 -7.49 -0.25 -2.80
CA ALA A 145 -7.77 -0.82 -4.12
C ALA A 145 -7.27 0.09 -5.23
N VAL A 146 -6.86 -0.52 -6.35
CA VAL A 146 -6.68 0.17 -7.62
C VAL A 146 -7.74 -0.32 -8.60
N TRP A 147 -8.43 0.62 -9.21
CA TRP A 147 -9.54 0.41 -10.12
C TRP A 147 -9.11 0.89 -11.51
N LYS A 148 -9.44 0.11 -12.54
CA LYS A 148 -9.34 0.50 -13.95
C LYS A 148 -10.70 0.32 -14.60
N TRP A 149 -11.34 1.41 -14.98
CA TRP A 149 -12.56 1.39 -15.76
C TRP A 149 -12.23 1.02 -17.20
N LEU A 150 -12.77 -0.10 -17.69
CA LEU A 150 -12.40 -0.68 -18.98
C LEU A 150 -13.02 0.06 -20.16
N ASP A 151 -14.11 0.77 -19.94
CA ASP A 151 -14.80 1.57 -20.96
C ASP A 151 -14.12 2.93 -21.22
N SER A 152 -13.67 3.60 -20.16
CA SER A 152 -13.14 4.97 -20.22
C SER A 152 -11.62 5.07 -20.09
N GLY A 153 -10.99 4.01 -19.58
CA GLY A 153 -9.57 3.98 -19.28
C GLY A 153 -9.16 4.68 -17.98
N GLU A 154 -10.12 5.17 -17.20
CA GLU A 154 -9.89 5.83 -15.90
C GLU A 154 -9.25 4.88 -14.90
N VAL A 155 -8.22 5.37 -14.20
CA VAL A 155 -7.55 4.62 -13.13
C VAL A 155 -7.70 5.38 -11.82
N GLU A 156 -8.07 4.68 -10.76
CA GLU A 156 -8.32 5.26 -9.45
C GLU A 156 -7.66 4.45 -8.35
N PHE A 157 -7.01 5.13 -7.41
CA PHE A 157 -6.65 4.57 -6.12
C PHE A 157 -7.72 4.88 -5.10
N ARG A 158 -8.22 3.86 -4.39
CA ARG A 158 -9.27 3.98 -3.39
C ARG A 158 -8.80 3.50 -2.03
N ILE A 159 -9.20 4.24 -0.99
CA ILE A 159 -9.02 3.85 0.42
C ILE A 159 -10.40 3.78 1.05
N ARG A 160 -10.71 2.67 1.72
CA ARG A 160 -11.86 2.56 2.62
C ARG A 160 -11.38 2.27 4.02
N ARG A 161 -11.85 3.03 4.99
CA ARG A 161 -11.44 2.89 6.38
C ARG A 161 -12.66 2.69 7.26
N ARG A 162 -12.54 1.73 8.17
CA ARG A 162 -13.50 1.47 9.25
C ARG A 162 -12.72 1.50 10.54
N SER A 163 -13.15 2.31 11.51
CA SER A 163 -12.40 2.41 12.78
C SER A 163 -13.24 2.76 13.98
N ARG A 164 -12.80 2.32 15.15
CA ARG A 164 -13.28 2.73 16.47
C ARG A 164 -12.09 2.83 17.43
N PRO A 165 -12.10 3.75 18.41
CA PRO A 165 -11.11 3.73 19.48
C PRO A 165 -11.08 2.37 20.18
N ALA A 166 -9.88 1.83 20.42
CA ALA A 166 -9.73 0.64 21.25
C ALA A 166 -9.89 1.02 22.75
N PRO A 167 -10.26 0.07 23.62
CA PRO A 167 -10.15 0.23 25.07
C PRO A 167 -8.67 0.31 25.47
N VAL A 168 -8.06 1.50 25.38
CA VAL A 168 -6.67 1.70 25.77
C VAL A 168 -6.59 1.89 27.29
N GLY A 169 -5.84 1.01 27.96
CA GLY A 169 -5.67 1.04 29.43
C GLY A 169 -4.93 2.27 29.95
N ASN A 170 -4.02 2.85 29.16
CA ASN A 170 -3.28 4.06 29.54
C ASN A 170 -4.10 5.34 29.25
N PRO A 171 -4.52 6.12 30.26
CA PRO A 171 -5.36 7.30 30.07
C PRO A 171 -4.70 8.43 29.26
N LEU A 172 -3.37 8.59 29.35
CA LEU A 172 -2.62 9.62 28.62
C LEU A 172 -2.56 9.31 27.13
N VAL A 173 -2.27 8.05 26.77
CA VAL A 173 -2.29 7.58 25.38
C VAL A 173 -3.71 7.71 24.80
N ARG A 174 -4.72 7.31 25.58
CA ARG A 174 -6.13 7.46 25.21
C ARG A 174 -6.51 8.93 24.96
N LEU A 175 -6.03 9.85 25.79
CA LEU A 175 -6.29 11.29 25.65
C LEU A 175 -5.58 11.87 24.42
N GLY A 176 -4.29 11.57 24.22
CA GLY A 176 -3.54 12.00 23.05
C GLY A 176 -4.16 11.50 21.74
N PHE A 177 -4.59 10.24 21.72
CA PHE A 177 -5.29 9.67 20.57
C PHE A 177 -6.66 10.31 20.33
N ARG A 178 -7.42 10.61 21.38
CA ARG A 178 -8.72 11.30 21.28
C ARG A 178 -8.58 12.70 20.69
N ILE A 179 -7.54 13.43 21.06
CA ILE A 179 -7.32 14.82 20.63
C ILE A 179 -6.75 14.88 19.20
N PHE A 180 -5.80 14.01 18.85
CA PHE A 180 -5.05 14.15 17.60
C PHE A 180 -5.25 13.01 16.59
N GLY A 181 -5.69 11.83 17.03
CA GLY A 181 -5.74 10.62 16.20
C GLY A 181 -6.58 10.81 14.94
N ARG A 182 -7.74 11.46 15.05
CA ARG A 182 -8.61 11.71 13.89
C ARG A 182 -7.95 12.59 12.83
N ARG A 183 -7.29 13.67 13.25
CA ARG A 183 -6.61 14.58 12.32
C ARG A 183 -5.48 13.85 11.60
N GLU A 184 -4.74 12.99 12.30
CA GLU A 184 -3.67 12.20 11.70
C GLU A 184 -4.18 11.10 10.76
N GLN A 185 -5.31 10.45 11.07
CA GLN A 185 -5.93 9.47 10.16
C GLN A 185 -6.28 10.10 8.81
N VAL A 186 -6.95 11.26 8.84
CA VAL A 186 -7.33 11.98 7.62
C VAL A 186 -6.08 12.47 6.89
N ARG A 187 -5.07 12.95 7.61
CA ARG A 187 -3.77 13.36 7.02
C ARG A 187 -3.05 12.19 6.37
N PHE A 188 -3.05 11.01 7.00
CA PHE A 188 -2.46 9.81 6.44
C PHE A 188 -3.13 9.46 5.11
N ALA A 189 -4.47 9.38 5.07
CA ALA A 189 -5.19 9.06 3.84
C ALA A 189 -4.92 10.06 2.72
N LYS A 190 -5.00 11.37 3.01
CA LYS A 190 -4.70 12.42 2.01
C LYS A 190 -3.26 12.36 1.50
N ARG A 191 -2.29 12.08 2.39
CA ARG A 191 -0.88 11.92 2.00
C ARG A 191 -0.67 10.66 1.17
N ALA A 192 -1.34 9.56 1.52
CA ALA A 192 -1.30 8.32 0.75
C ALA A 192 -1.80 8.55 -0.68
N CYS A 193 -2.96 9.21 -0.84
CA CYS A 193 -3.50 9.62 -2.14
C CYS A 193 -2.50 10.49 -2.93
N ALA A 194 -1.99 11.57 -2.32
CA ALA A 194 -1.04 12.45 -3.01
C ALA A 194 0.27 11.75 -3.38
N ARG A 195 0.75 10.83 -2.54
CA ARG A 195 2.02 10.11 -2.74
C ARG A 195 1.88 9.06 -3.83
N ILE A 196 0.82 8.24 -3.84
CA ILE A 196 0.65 7.23 -4.89
C ILE A 196 0.49 7.87 -6.27
N LEU A 197 -0.23 9.00 -6.37
CA LEU A 197 -0.33 9.77 -7.62
C LEU A 197 1.07 10.18 -8.10
N ARG A 198 1.86 10.82 -7.23
CA ARG A 198 3.20 11.29 -7.57
C ARG A 198 4.11 10.14 -8.00
N LEU A 199 4.15 9.05 -7.23
CA LEU A 199 5.00 7.89 -7.53
C LEU A 199 4.61 7.23 -8.86
N THR A 200 3.31 7.13 -9.14
CA THR A 200 2.81 6.59 -10.41
C THR A 200 3.23 7.47 -11.57
N GLN A 201 3.08 8.79 -11.46
CA GLN A 201 3.53 9.74 -12.49
C GLN A 201 5.04 9.66 -12.72
N THR A 202 5.84 9.53 -11.65
CA THR A 202 7.30 9.42 -11.75
C THR A 202 7.73 8.13 -12.45
N ASP A 203 7.16 6.97 -12.11
CA ASP A 203 7.51 5.69 -12.76
C ASP A 203 7.16 5.74 -14.26
N LEU A 204 5.96 6.22 -14.60
CA LEU A 204 5.52 6.37 -15.99
C LEU A 204 6.40 7.35 -16.79
N GLY A 205 6.75 8.51 -16.21
CA GLY A 205 7.65 9.47 -16.85
C GLY A 205 9.04 8.90 -17.13
N SER A 206 9.61 8.17 -16.17
CA SER A 206 10.93 7.54 -16.34
C SER A 206 10.96 6.47 -17.43
N ARG A 207 9.82 5.80 -17.68
CA ARG A 207 9.68 4.80 -18.76
C ARG A 207 9.56 5.47 -20.12
N SER A 208 8.79 6.55 -20.23
CA SER A 208 8.70 7.31 -21.47
C SER A 208 10.05 7.90 -21.88
N GLU A 209 10.85 8.38 -20.93
CA GLU A 209 12.23 8.85 -21.18
C GLU A 209 13.18 7.70 -21.54
N GLY A 210 13.03 6.54 -20.91
CA GLY A 210 13.80 5.34 -21.23
C GLY A 210 13.47 4.71 -22.59
N ASP A 211 12.24 4.89 -23.08
CA ASP A 211 11.78 4.43 -24.40
C ASP A 211 12.09 5.45 -25.52
N ALA A 212 12.15 6.75 -25.18
CA ALA A 212 12.62 7.82 -26.08
C ALA A 212 14.16 7.90 -26.18
N GLY A 213 14.90 7.16 -25.36
CA GLY A 213 16.34 7.03 -25.43
C GLY A 213 16.76 6.13 -26.59
N VAL A 214 17.20 6.74 -27.70
CA VAL A 214 17.86 6.10 -28.84
C VAL A 214 18.81 4.98 -28.38
N ARG A 215 18.48 3.72 -28.73
CA ARG A 215 19.48 2.65 -28.77
C ARG A 215 20.41 2.93 -29.94
N VAL A 216 21.58 3.51 -29.66
CA VAL A 216 22.69 3.45 -30.62
C VAL A 216 23.23 2.02 -30.58
N ALA A 217 22.75 1.20 -31.50
CA ALA A 217 23.48 0.03 -31.93
C ALA A 217 24.70 0.53 -32.72
N ALA A 218 25.85 0.60 -32.07
CA ALA A 218 27.14 0.69 -32.73
C ALA A 218 27.99 -0.51 -32.29
N ASP A 219 28.08 -1.46 -33.21
CA ASP A 219 29.18 -2.39 -33.46
C ASP A 219 29.95 -2.98 -32.28
N VAL A 220 29.62 -4.23 -31.98
CA VAL A 220 30.68 -5.24 -31.83
C VAL A 220 30.43 -6.32 -32.87
N ALA A 221 30.71 -5.96 -34.12
CA ALA A 221 31.25 -6.89 -35.10
C ALA A 221 32.62 -7.38 -34.60
N ALA A 222 32.62 -8.31 -33.64
CA ALA A 222 33.78 -9.12 -33.27
C ALA A 222 33.34 -10.58 -33.13
N ARG A 223 32.72 -11.11 -34.19
CA ARG A 223 32.49 -12.54 -34.40
C ARG A 223 32.76 -12.96 -35.84
N THR A 224 33.89 -12.54 -36.41
CA THR A 224 34.46 -13.22 -37.59
C THR A 224 35.95 -12.92 -37.80
N ARG A 225 36.81 -13.10 -36.79
CA ARG A 225 38.26 -13.35 -36.99
C ARG A 225 38.83 -14.14 -35.82
N ALA A 226 38.53 -15.44 -35.82
CA ALA A 226 39.32 -16.45 -35.15
C ALA A 226 39.12 -17.77 -35.90
N ASP A 227 39.40 -17.72 -37.21
CA ASP A 227 39.70 -18.90 -38.01
C ASP A 227 40.74 -18.45 -39.04
N GLY A 228 41.91 -19.08 -39.01
CA GLY A 228 42.94 -18.95 -40.05
C GLY A 228 44.16 -18.08 -39.71
N ARG A 229 45.04 -18.57 -38.83
CA ARG A 229 46.40 -19.05 -39.15
C ARG A 229 47.24 -19.23 -37.90
#